data_AF-A0A3L7P671-F1
#
_entry.id   AF-A0A3L7P671-F1
#
_cell.length_a   1.000
_cell.length_b   1.000
_cell.length_c   1.000
_cell.angle_alpha   90.00
_cell.angle_beta   90.00
_cell.angle_gamma   90.00
#
_symmetry.space_group_name_H-M   'P 1'
#
loop_
_entity.id
_entity.type
_entity.pdbx_description
1 polymer ?
#
loop_
_entity_poly.entity_id
_entity_poly.type
_entity_poly.pdbx_seq_one_letter_code
_entity_poly.pdbx_strand_id
1 'polypeptide(L)'
;MHQESSIFNFDGQNLIRVHTTLRTEAGESAVGTRLDPNNPGYPALMQKRSYTGEVTLFGHQCEASYAPLTDQDGRLTGALMVCIRK
;
A
#
# COMPACT_ATOMS: atom_id res chain seq x y z
N MET A 1 8.15 -16.17 8.86
CA MET A 1 7.22 -15.03 8.78
C MET A 1 7.95 -13.85 8.19
N HIS A 2 7.59 -13.46 6.97
CA HIS A 2 8.13 -12.25 6.34
C HIS A 2 7.13 -11.13 6.59
N GLN A 3 7.53 -10.15 7.40
CA GLN A 3 6.81 -8.91 7.57
C GLN A 3 7.23 -7.96 6.46
N GLU A 4 6.26 -7.34 5.81
CA GLU A 4 6.48 -6.42 4.71
C GLU A 4 5.89 -5.06 5.04
N SER A 5 6.45 -4.01 4.45
CA SER A 5 5.95 -2.66 4.62
C SER A 5 6.06 -1.86 3.33
N SER A 6 5.21 -0.85 3.19
CA SER A 6 5.32 0.16 2.14
C SER A 6 4.88 1.53 2.65
N ILE A 7 5.59 2.56 2.19
CA ILE A 7 5.18 3.95 2.27
C ILE A 7 4.81 4.39 0.86
N PHE A 8 3.65 5.01 0.71
CA PHE A 8 3.15 5.52 -0.55
C PHE A 8 3.08 7.04 -0.52
N ASN A 9 3.44 7.67 -1.64
CA ASN A 9 3.11 9.05 -1.94
C ASN A 9 1.85 9.09 -2.82
N PHE A 10 0.94 10.03 -2.56
CA PHE A 10 -0.19 10.30 -3.44
C PHE A 10 0.21 11.38 -4.46
N ASP A 11 0.19 11.05 -5.76
CA ASP A 11 0.58 11.97 -6.84
C ASP A 11 -0.56 12.88 -7.34
N GLY A 12 -1.71 12.84 -6.66
CA GLY A 12 -2.95 13.50 -7.08
C GLY A 12 -3.95 12.55 -7.73
N GLN A 13 -3.51 11.37 -8.18
CA GLN A 13 -4.37 10.36 -8.78
C GLN A 13 -4.10 8.95 -8.23
N ASN A 14 -2.85 8.62 -7.94
CA ASN A 14 -2.36 7.29 -7.62
C ASN A 14 -1.53 7.29 -6.35
N LEU A 15 -1.52 6.15 -5.65
CA LEU A 15 -0.59 5.87 -4.56
C LEU A 15 0.64 5.14 -5.12
N ILE A 16 1.80 5.79 -5.09
CA ILE A 16 3.07 5.29 -5.62
C ILE A 16 3.96 4.86 -4.46
N ARG A 17 4.50 3.63 -4.48
CA ARG A 17 5.45 3.15 -3.47
C ARG A 17 6.75 3.94 -3.55
N VAL A 18 7.07 4.71 -2.50
CA VAL A 18 8.33 5.45 -2.40
C VAL A 18 9.36 4.71 -1.54
N HIS A 19 8.90 3.94 -0.56
CA HIS A 19 9.72 3.00 0.21
C HIS A 19 8.96 1.69 0.36
N THR A 20 9.64 0.56 0.22
CA THR A 20 9.00 -0.75 0.39
C THR A 20 10.03 -1.84 0.62
N THR A 21 9.66 -2.83 1.41
CA THR A 21 10.41 -4.10 1.53
C THR A 21 9.96 -5.13 0.51
N LEU A 22 8.82 -4.90 -0.15
CA LEU A 22 8.28 -5.81 -1.17
C LEU A 22 9.20 -5.88 -2.37
N ARG A 23 9.23 -7.09 -2.94
CA ARG A 23 9.80 -7.37 -4.23
C ARG A 23 8.70 -7.78 -5.20
N THR A 24 8.88 -7.41 -6.46
CA THR A 24 8.05 -7.88 -7.57
C THR A 24 8.22 -9.39 -7.77
N GLU A 25 7.38 -9.98 -8.62
CA GLU A 25 7.48 -11.40 -9.00
C GLU A 25 8.84 -11.75 -9.64
N ALA A 26 9.49 -10.77 -10.26
CA ALA A 26 10.83 -10.90 -10.82
C ALA A 26 11.96 -10.77 -9.78
N GLY A 27 11.65 -10.52 -8.51
CA GLY A 27 12.62 -10.34 -7.43
C GLY A 27 13.17 -8.92 -7.27
N GLU A 28 12.81 -8.00 -8.17
CA GLU A 28 13.23 -6.59 -8.10
C GLU A 28 12.47 -5.81 -7.03
N SER A 29 13.06 -4.73 -6.51
CA SER A 29 12.37 -3.84 -5.56
C SER A 29 11.08 -3.29 -6.15
N ALA A 30 10.00 -3.25 -5.36
CA ALA A 30 8.70 -2.72 -5.79
C ALA A 30 8.58 -1.19 -5.70
N VAL A 31 9.68 -0.46 -5.45
CA VAL A 31 9.70 1.02 -5.48
C VAL A 31 9.24 1.53 -6.85
N GLY A 32 8.50 2.63 -6.88
CA GLY A 32 7.95 3.24 -8.09
C GLY A 32 6.69 2.57 -8.63
N THR A 33 6.33 1.39 -8.11
CA THR A 33 5.07 0.74 -8.50
C THR A 33 3.88 1.40 -7.83
N ARG A 34 2.74 1.38 -8.53
CA ARG A 34 1.47 1.86 -8.02
C ARG A 34 0.79 0.82 -7.12
N LEU A 35 0.04 1.26 -6.11
CA LEU A 35 -0.97 0.41 -5.46
C LEU A 35 -2.08 0.12 -6.46
N ASP A 36 -2.29 -1.14 -6.80
CA ASP A 36 -3.36 -1.54 -7.72
C ASP A 36 -4.71 -0.97 -7.24
N PRO A 37 -5.47 -0.24 -8.09
CA PRO A 37 -6.81 0.24 -7.74
C PRO A 37 -7.80 -0.87 -7.39
N ASN A 38 -7.56 -2.10 -7.85
CA ASN A 38 -8.35 -3.27 -7.50
C ASN A 38 -7.95 -3.87 -6.15
N ASN A 39 -6.89 -3.36 -5.50
CA ASN A 39 -6.55 -3.75 -4.14
C ASN A 39 -7.70 -3.38 -3.18
N PRO A 40 -8.19 -4.30 -2.34
CA PRO A 40 -9.30 -4.04 -1.42
C PRO A 40 -9.10 -2.85 -0.47
N GLY A 41 -7.85 -2.50 -0.14
CA GLY A 41 -7.52 -1.34 0.67
C GLY A 41 -7.58 0.00 -0.06
N TYR A 42 -7.51 0.01 -1.40
CA TYR A 42 -7.46 1.24 -2.20
C TYR A 42 -8.70 2.13 -2.00
N PRO A 43 -9.94 1.62 -2.09
CA PRO A 43 -11.14 2.45 -1.91
C PRO A 43 -11.23 3.08 -0.51
N ALA A 44 -10.77 2.37 0.53
CA ALA A 44 -10.75 2.88 1.90
C ALA A 44 -9.77 4.05 2.03
N LEU A 45 -8.55 3.90 1.49
CA LEU A 45 -7.53 4.94 1.50
C LEU A 45 -7.97 6.20 0.75
N MET A 46 -8.61 6.06 -0.40
CA MET A 46 -9.16 7.20 -1.16
C MET A 46 -10.25 7.95 -0.38
N GLN A 47 -10.98 7.23 0.50
CA GLN A 47 -11.95 7.81 1.42
C GLN A 47 -11.33 8.26 2.75
N LYS A 48 -9.99 8.28 2.84
CA LYS A 48 -9.21 8.65 4.04
C LYS A 48 -9.59 7.80 5.26
N ARG A 49 -9.78 6.50 5.04
CA ARG A 49 -10.01 5.50 6.08
C ARG A 49 -8.98 4.37 6.00
N SER A 50 -8.71 3.76 7.15
CA SER A 50 -7.86 2.57 7.23
C SER A 50 -8.59 1.33 6.73
N TYR A 51 -7.82 0.32 6.32
CA TYR A 51 -8.31 -0.99 5.92
C TYR A 51 -7.42 -2.07 6.51
N THR A 52 -8.00 -3.16 7.01
CA THR A 52 -7.29 -4.38 7.39
C THR A 52 -8.00 -5.58 6.77
N GLY A 53 -7.25 -6.46 6.13
CA GLY A 53 -7.80 -7.67 5.53
C GLY A 53 -6.83 -8.40 4.61
N GLU A 54 -7.33 -9.47 4.00
CA GLU A 54 -6.55 -10.28 3.06
C GLU A 54 -6.40 -9.57 1.71
N VAL A 55 -5.17 -9.54 1.20
CA VAL A 55 -4.84 -8.97 -0.11
C VAL A 55 -3.83 -9.85 -0.84
N THR A 56 -3.78 -9.74 -2.16
CA THR A 56 -2.70 -10.32 -2.97
C THR A 56 -1.73 -9.22 -3.38
N LEU A 57 -0.44 -9.42 -3.11
CA LEU A 57 0.64 -8.50 -3.47
C LEU A 57 1.73 -9.29 -4.19
N PHE A 58 1.98 -8.96 -5.46
CA PHE A 58 3.01 -9.59 -6.30
C PHE A 58 2.97 -11.13 -6.25
N GLY A 59 1.77 -11.70 -6.45
CA GLY A 59 1.54 -13.14 -6.43
C GLY A 59 1.42 -13.79 -5.04
N HIS A 60 1.58 -13.04 -3.95
CA HIS A 60 1.54 -13.58 -2.59
C HIS A 60 0.32 -13.10 -1.80
N GLN A 61 -0.32 -14.01 -1.07
CA GLN A 61 -1.37 -13.65 -0.11
C GLN A 61 -0.77 -13.06 1.17
N CYS A 62 -1.41 -12.01 1.64
CA CYS A 62 -0.98 -11.16 2.75
C CYS A 62 -2.19 -10.87 3.64
N GLU A 63 -2.02 -10.91 4.96
CA GLU A 63 -2.89 -10.15 5.86
C GLU A 63 -2.29 -8.76 6.02
N ALA A 64 -2.95 -7.74 5.48
CA ALA A 64 -2.40 -6.39 5.36
C ALA A 64 -3.27 -5.36 6.07
N SER A 65 -2.60 -4.38 6.68
CA SER A 65 -3.21 -3.17 7.22
C SER A 65 -2.68 -1.95 6.46
N TYR A 66 -3.59 -1.07 6.09
CA TYR A 66 -3.33 0.18 5.40
C TYR A 66 -3.87 1.36 6.23
N ALA A 67 -3.10 2.45 6.29
CA ALA A 67 -3.51 3.70 6.93
C ALA A 67 -3.26 4.88 5.99
N PRO A 68 -4.23 5.80 5.82
CA PRO A 68 -4.03 6.99 5.01
C PRO A 68 -3.11 7.98 5.73
N LEU A 69 -2.31 8.71 4.96
CA LEU A 69 -1.59 9.88 5.42
C LEU A 69 -2.28 11.12 4.88
N THR A 70 -2.56 12.08 5.76
CA THR A 70 -3.19 13.35 5.38
C THR A 70 -2.38 14.55 5.86
N ASP A 71 -2.46 15.66 5.13
CA ASP A 71 -1.94 16.94 5.59
C ASP A 71 -2.86 17.60 6.64
N GLN A 72 -2.50 18.82 7.05
CA GLN A 72 -3.25 19.63 8.01
C GLN A 72 -4.64 20.04 7.50
N ASP A 73 -4.84 20.09 6.18
CA ASP A 73 -6.11 20.40 5.53
C ASP A 73 -6.99 19.14 5.33
N GLY A 74 -6.50 17.97 5.78
CA GLY A 74 -7.17 16.69 5.59
C GLY A 74 -7.17 16.18 4.14
N ARG A 75 -6.24 16.68 3.31
CA ARG A 75 -6.01 16.14 1.96
C ARG A 75 -5.14 14.90 2.06
N LEU A 76 -5.43 13.90 1.23
CA LEU A 76 -4.62 12.68 1.15
C LEU A 76 -3.26 13.02 0.55
N THR A 77 -2.18 12.65 1.24
CA THR A 77 -0.79 12.85 0.78
C THR A 77 -0.07 11.52 0.55
N GLY A 78 -0.60 10.42 1.07
CA GLY A 78 0.03 9.11 0.95
C GLY A 78 -0.69 8.03 1.74
N ALA A 79 0.01 6.92 1.96
CA ALA A 79 -0.47 5.84 2.80
C ALA A 79 0.70 5.04 3.40
N LEU A 80 0.43 4.37 4.51
CA LEU A 80 1.27 3.33 5.08
C LEU A 80 0.62 1.98 4.83
N MET A 81 1.44 0.95 4.66
CA MET A 81 1.02 -0.43 4.66
C MET A 81 2.01 -1.28 5.43
N VAL A 82 1.47 -2.24 6.19
CA VAL A 82 2.19 -3.38 6.71
C VAL A 82 1.46 -4.66 6.30
N CYS A 83 2.20 -5.73 5.98
CA CYS A 83 1.65 -7.05 5.68
C CYS A 83 2.42 -8.13 6.45
N ILE A 84 1.72 -9.18 6.88
CA ILE A 84 2.33 -10.47 7.21
C ILE A 84 2.02 -11.43 6.06
N ARG A 85 3.06 -11.87 5.34
CA ARG A 85 2.89 -12.88 4.27
C ARG A 85 2.53 -14.23 4.91
N LYS A 86 1.53 -14.89 4.33
CA LYS A 86 1.17 -16.27 4.67
C LYS A 86 2.15 -17.26 4.03
#